data_AF-A0A1S8TSL6-F1
#
_entry.id   AF-A0A1S8TSL6-F1
#
_cell.length_a   1.000
_cell.length_b   1.000
_cell.length_c   1.000
_cell.angle_alpha   90.00
_cell.angle_beta   90.00
_cell.angle_gamma   90.00
#
_symmetry.space_group_name_H-M   'P 1'
#
loop_
_entity.id
_entity.type
_entity.pdbx_description
1 polymer ?
#
loop_
_entity_poly.entity_id
_entity_poly.type
_entity_poly.pdbx_seq_one_letter_code
_entity_poly.pdbx_strand_id
1 'polypeptide(L)'
;MDIKEKVKILPSCPGIYLMKDSLKNVIYVGKSKNLKNRVSSYFQNSKSRSPKVIKLVQNLKDFEYIITDTEFEAFLLECELIKKIKPAYNKQMKSPKSYCYIKINLNEKNPDILICNEHKSSDECIYFGPYTNKNTLRKAIQNIREYFKIICNNNLQKTSSCINYSLGLCIGMCLNDTLKKQYIDILKRLVYLFNGTDKSILKELELKMLDASEKFNFEAAAKYRDYIQAVNYLINNMKVLKFVKENKNIVLLESLNDSVIKLFLINGNKILFSEKYSMNDLNLEKLKLIIRNNISFYFNNEDLKNPIEIGCEEIDESQIIYTYLKNKSNNCKYFIIPERWLNTPDGYMNILNELDKLISI
;
A
#
# COMPACT_ATOMS: atom_id res chain seq x y z
N MET A 1 -32.02 12.65 -19.00
CA MET A 1 -32.08 13.16 -17.61
C MET A 1 -30.94 14.16 -17.44
N ASP A 2 -31.18 15.34 -16.87
CA ASP A 2 -30.11 16.29 -16.57
C ASP A 2 -29.15 15.69 -15.52
N ILE A 3 -27.85 15.99 -15.63
CA ILE A 3 -26.82 15.46 -14.73
C ILE A 3 -27.10 15.88 -13.28
N LYS A 4 -27.62 17.09 -13.05
CA LYS A 4 -27.97 17.58 -11.71
C LYS A 4 -29.14 16.81 -11.11
N GLU A 5 -30.14 16.46 -11.91
CA GLU A 5 -31.26 15.61 -11.49
C GLU A 5 -30.76 14.21 -11.13
N LYS A 6 -29.84 13.64 -11.94
CA LYS A 6 -29.24 12.33 -11.68
C LYS A 6 -28.45 12.28 -10.36
N VAL A 7 -27.85 13.39 -9.95
CA VAL A 7 -27.16 13.50 -8.66
C VAL A 7 -28.12 13.43 -7.48
N LYS A 8 -29.34 13.98 -7.59
CA LYS A 8 -30.31 14.02 -6.47
C LYS A 8 -30.79 12.63 -6.05
N ILE A 9 -30.90 11.72 -7.01
CA ILE A 9 -31.35 10.33 -6.81
C ILE A 9 -30.24 9.37 -6.39
N LEU A 10 -29.00 9.85 -6.26
CA LEU A 10 -27.90 8.98 -5.84
C LEU A 10 -28.13 8.41 -4.43
N PRO A 11 -27.82 7.13 -4.21
CA PRO A 11 -27.96 6.51 -2.91
C PRO A 11 -26.86 7.00 -1.95
N SER A 12 -27.21 7.01 -0.66
CA SER A 12 -26.28 7.34 0.43
C SER A 12 -25.53 6.09 0.91
N CYS A 13 -24.89 5.37 0.00
CA CYS A 13 -24.17 4.13 0.29
C CYS A 13 -22.75 4.12 -0.31
N PRO A 14 -21.91 3.15 0.07
CA PRO A 14 -20.61 2.93 -0.56
C PRO A 14 -20.73 2.55 -2.04
N GLY A 15 -19.71 2.90 -2.81
CA GLY A 15 -19.61 2.47 -4.18
C GLY A 15 -18.61 3.25 -5.03
N ILE A 16 -18.66 2.96 -6.32
CA ILE A 16 -17.85 3.59 -7.36
C ILE A 16 -18.70 4.56 -8.16
N TYR A 17 -18.10 5.67 -8.59
CA TYR A 17 -18.65 6.53 -9.64
C TYR A 17 -17.67 6.64 -10.81
N LEU A 18 -18.21 6.58 -12.03
CA LEU A 18 -17.49 6.67 -13.29
C LEU A 18 -17.95 7.93 -14.01
N MET A 19 -17.09 8.95 -14.07
CA MET A 19 -17.35 10.21 -14.76
C MET A 19 -17.07 10.06 -16.25
N LYS A 20 -17.97 10.58 -17.09
CA LYS A 20 -17.93 10.45 -18.55
C LYS A 20 -17.91 11.79 -19.27
N ASP A 21 -17.25 11.84 -20.43
CA ASP A 21 -17.26 12.99 -21.35
C ASP A 21 -18.46 12.95 -22.32
N SER A 22 -18.50 13.90 -23.27
CA SER A 22 -19.55 14.01 -24.28
C SER A 22 -19.60 12.80 -25.23
N LEU A 23 -18.50 12.07 -25.36
CA LEU A 23 -18.39 10.87 -26.19
C LEU A 23 -18.67 9.59 -25.38
N LYS A 24 -19.12 9.73 -24.13
CA LYS A 24 -19.38 8.63 -23.17
C LYS A 24 -18.13 7.86 -22.73
N ASN A 25 -16.92 8.40 -22.97
CA ASN A 25 -15.69 7.81 -22.47
C ASN A 25 -15.56 8.04 -20.97
N VAL A 26 -15.15 7.02 -20.22
CA VAL A 26 -14.86 7.19 -18.79
C VAL A 26 -13.56 7.97 -18.63
N ILE A 27 -13.67 9.18 -18.11
CA ILE A 27 -12.55 10.12 -17.92
C ILE A 27 -12.03 10.13 -16.49
N TYR A 28 -12.82 9.66 -15.52
CA TYR A 28 -12.41 9.50 -14.12
C TYR A 28 -13.21 8.40 -13.42
N VAL A 29 -12.53 7.59 -12.61
CA VAL A 29 -13.14 6.62 -11.69
C VAL A 29 -12.81 7.04 -10.27
N GLY A 30 -13.79 6.98 -9.37
CA GLY A 30 -13.57 7.27 -7.95
C GLY A 30 -14.42 6.40 -7.03
N LYS A 31 -13.90 6.08 -5.84
CA LYS A 31 -14.67 5.46 -4.75
C LYS A 31 -15.35 6.48 -3.82
N SER A 32 -16.36 6.03 -3.09
CA SER A 32 -16.94 6.77 -1.98
C SER A 32 -17.52 5.85 -0.91
N LYS A 33 -17.52 6.31 0.36
CA LYS A 33 -18.38 5.77 1.43
C LYS A 33 -19.85 6.18 1.27
N ASN A 34 -20.08 7.32 0.61
CA ASN A 34 -21.40 7.88 0.36
C ASN A 34 -21.41 8.51 -1.04
N LEU A 35 -21.99 7.80 -2.01
CA LEU A 35 -22.03 8.22 -3.41
C LEU A 35 -22.71 9.58 -3.58
N LYS A 36 -23.86 9.78 -2.94
CA LYS A 36 -24.62 11.04 -3.00
C LYS A 36 -23.77 12.26 -2.61
N ASN A 37 -23.16 12.24 -1.42
CA ASN A 37 -22.36 13.36 -0.92
C ASN A 37 -21.14 13.61 -1.81
N ARG A 38 -20.45 12.54 -2.21
CA ARG A 38 -19.21 12.65 -2.98
C ARG A 38 -19.44 13.19 -4.38
N VAL A 39 -20.43 12.66 -5.11
CA VAL A 39 -20.73 13.12 -6.47
C VAL A 39 -21.31 14.55 -6.42
N SER A 40 -22.19 14.85 -5.46
CA SER A 40 -22.75 16.20 -5.27
C SER A 40 -21.66 17.26 -5.09
N SER A 41 -20.55 16.92 -4.43
CA SER A 41 -19.43 17.85 -4.21
C SER A 41 -18.80 18.40 -5.50
N TYR A 42 -18.88 17.67 -6.63
CA TYR A 42 -18.39 18.13 -7.93
C TYR A 42 -19.28 19.20 -8.59
N PHE A 43 -20.48 19.43 -8.08
CA PHE A 43 -21.42 20.42 -8.62
C PHE A 43 -21.64 21.61 -7.69
N GLN A 44 -21.10 21.59 -6.47
CA GLN A 44 -21.14 22.71 -5.53
C GLN A 44 -20.04 23.73 -5.84
N ASN A 45 -20.39 25.02 -5.92
CA ASN A 45 -19.40 26.09 -6.11
C ASN A 45 -18.44 26.15 -4.90
N SER A 46 -17.19 25.74 -5.11
CA SER A 46 -16.13 25.85 -4.10
C SER A 46 -14.93 26.58 -4.69
N LYS A 47 -14.51 27.66 -4.02
CA LYS A 47 -13.33 28.45 -4.37
C LYS A 47 -12.01 27.70 -4.17
N SER A 48 -12.00 26.54 -3.50
CA SER A 48 -10.77 25.79 -3.17
C SER A 48 -10.53 24.53 -4.03
N ARG A 49 -11.17 24.40 -5.20
CA ARG A 49 -10.98 23.21 -6.04
C ARG A 49 -9.59 23.16 -6.64
N SER A 50 -8.97 21.99 -6.61
CA SER A 50 -7.71 21.77 -7.32
C SER A 50 -7.89 21.98 -8.84
N PRO A 51 -6.86 22.44 -9.57
CA PRO A 51 -6.93 22.63 -11.02
C PRO A 51 -7.38 21.37 -11.79
N LYS A 52 -6.99 20.19 -11.30
CA LYS A 52 -7.44 18.89 -11.85
C LYS A 52 -8.95 18.75 -11.78
N VAL A 53 -9.56 19.05 -10.64
CA VAL A 53 -11.01 18.89 -10.42
C VAL A 53 -11.79 19.90 -11.26
N ILE A 54 -11.29 21.13 -11.39
CA ILE A 54 -11.87 22.14 -12.28
C ILE A 54 -11.93 21.61 -13.72
N LYS A 55 -10.80 21.12 -14.23
CA LYS A 55 -10.72 20.58 -15.60
C LYS A 55 -11.54 19.31 -15.81
N LEU A 56 -11.61 18.44 -14.80
CA LEU A 56 -12.49 17.26 -14.82
C LEU A 56 -13.96 17.69 -14.97
N VAL A 57 -14.43 18.61 -14.14
CA VAL A 57 -15.83 19.05 -14.13
C VAL A 57 -16.20 19.79 -15.42
N GLN A 58 -15.28 20.54 -16.03
CA GLN A 58 -15.50 21.15 -17.34
C GLN A 58 -15.77 20.12 -18.44
N ASN A 59 -15.15 18.95 -18.37
CA ASN A 59 -15.30 17.87 -19.36
C ASN A 59 -16.35 16.82 -18.97
N LEU A 60 -16.94 16.94 -17.79
CA LEU A 60 -17.96 16.02 -17.29
C LEU A 60 -19.30 16.28 -17.99
N LYS A 61 -19.85 15.25 -18.63
CA LYS A 61 -21.15 15.30 -19.31
C LYS A 61 -22.15 14.28 -18.78
N ASP A 62 -21.68 13.16 -18.24
CA ASP A 62 -22.51 12.18 -17.55
C ASP A 62 -21.68 11.43 -16.51
N PHE A 63 -22.31 10.64 -15.66
CA PHE A 63 -21.63 9.70 -14.78
C PHE A 63 -22.44 8.42 -14.58
N GLU A 64 -21.77 7.32 -14.29
CA GLU A 64 -22.39 6.07 -13.82
C GLU A 64 -21.93 5.78 -12.40
N TYR A 65 -22.60 4.85 -11.73
CA TYR A 65 -22.18 4.37 -10.43
C TYR A 65 -22.47 2.89 -10.24
N ILE A 66 -21.68 2.26 -9.39
CA ILE A 66 -21.82 0.87 -8.98
C ILE A 66 -21.88 0.88 -7.45
N ILE A 67 -22.96 0.34 -6.88
CA ILE A 67 -23.11 0.23 -5.43
C ILE A 67 -22.27 -0.95 -4.94
N THR A 68 -21.61 -0.78 -3.80
CA THR A 68 -20.94 -1.87 -3.08
C THR A 68 -21.48 -1.95 -1.66
N ASP A 69 -21.29 -3.09 -1.00
CA ASP A 69 -21.78 -3.25 0.37
C ASP A 69 -20.84 -2.58 1.38
N THR A 70 -19.53 -2.61 1.09
CA THR A 70 -18.51 -2.04 1.97
C THR A 70 -17.64 -1.02 1.24
N GLU A 71 -16.94 -0.19 2.02
CA GLU A 71 -15.87 0.65 1.47
C GLU A 71 -14.72 -0.20 0.93
N PHE A 72 -14.45 -1.35 1.54
CA PHE A 72 -13.39 -2.25 1.12
C PHE A 72 -13.55 -2.71 -0.33
N GLU A 73 -14.75 -3.19 -0.68
CA GLU A 73 -15.08 -3.57 -2.05
C GLU A 73 -15.02 -2.39 -3.00
N ALA A 74 -15.55 -1.22 -2.58
CA ALA A 74 -15.42 -0.01 -3.38
C ALA A 74 -13.94 0.29 -3.67
N PHE A 75 -13.05 0.09 -2.71
CA PHE A 75 -11.65 0.38 -2.94
C PHE A 75 -10.99 -0.60 -3.91
N LEU A 76 -11.25 -1.89 -3.78
CA LEU A 76 -10.70 -2.90 -4.69
C LEU A 76 -11.27 -2.77 -6.11
N LEU A 77 -12.59 -2.55 -6.24
CA LEU A 77 -13.23 -2.33 -7.54
C LEU A 77 -12.75 -1.03 -8.21
N GLU A 78 -12.48 0.03 -7.44
CA GLU A 78 -11.88 1.27 -7.96
C GLU A 78 -10.52 0.98 -8.59
N CYS A 79 -9.66 0.24 -7.87
CA CYS A 79 -8.34 -0.15 -8.33
C CYS A 79 -8.43 -0.94 -9.64
N GLU A 80 -9.29 -1.96 -9.69
CA GLU A 80 -9.51 -2.78 -10.88
C GLU A 80 -9.98 -1.93 -12.08
N LEU A 81 -10.99 -1.08 -11.89
CA LEU A 81 -11.55 -0.25 -12.96
C LEU A 81 -10.54 0.80 -13.45
N ILE A 82 -9.72 1.38 -12.57
CA ILE A 82 -8.66 2.30 -12.99
C ILE A 82 -7.61 1.57 -13.83
N LYS A 83 -7.20 0.36 -13.43
CA LYS A 83 -6.23 -0.45 -14.19
C LYS A 83 -6.77 -0.85 -15.56
N LYS A 84 -8.05 -1.23 -15.64
CA LYS A 84 -8.72 -1.64 -16.88
C LYS A 84 -8.97 -0.48 -17.83
N ILE A 85 -9.50 0.63 -17.34
CA ILE A 85 -9.97 1.77 -18.16
C ILE A 85 -8.86 2.81 -18.40
N LYS A 86 -7.95 2.97 -17.44
CA LYS A 86 -6.88 3.99 -17.41
C LYS A 86 -7.40 5.43 -17.65
N PRO A 87 -8.44 5.90 -16.93
CA PRO A 87 -9.14 7.14 -17.25
C PRO A 87 -8.24 8.37 -17.19
N ALA A 88 -8.35 9.31 -18.13
CA ALA A 88 -7.43 10.44 -18.28
C ALA A 88 -7.11 11.22 -16.99
N TYR A 89 -8.09 11.44 -16.11
CA TYR A 89 -7.91 12.22 -14.89
C TYR A 89 -7.44 11.41 -13.67
N ASN A 90 -7.47 10.07 -13.66
CA ASN A 90 -6.85 9.29 -12.57
C ASN A 90 -5.32 9.48 -12.60
N LYS A 91 -4.66 9.57 -11.44
CA LYS A 91 -3.19 9.77 -11.38
C LYS A 91 -2.45 8.49 -10.98
N GLN A 92 -3.04 7.74 -10.05
CA GLN A 92 -2.49 6.49 -9.51
C GLN A 92 -3.14 5.28 -10.19
N MET A 93 -2.56 4.09 -9.99
CA MET A 93 -3.12 2.79 -10.39
C MET A 93 -3.32 2.59 -11.92
N LYS A 94 -2.75 3.47 -12.76
CA LYS A 94 -2.93 3.42 -14.22
C LYS A 94 -1.98 2.47 -14.95
N SER A 95 -0.75 2.35 -14.47
CA SER A 95 0.32 1.67 -15.22
C SER A 95 1.42 1.15 -14.32
N PRO A 96 1.82 -0.13 -14.49
CA PRO A 96 2.90 -0.72 -13.74
C PRO A 96 4.29 -0.13 -14.03
N LYS A 97 4.46 0.53 -15.18
CA LYS A 97 5.73 1.24 -15.48
C LYS A 97 6.00 2.44 -14.56
N SER A 98 5.04 2.80 -13.71
CA SER A 98 5.17 3.88 -12.73
C SER A 98 5.78 3.42 -11.40
N TYR A 99 5.82 2.11 -11.13
CA TYR A 99 6.42 1.62 -9.90
C TYR A 99 7.94 1.71 -9.97
N CYS A 100 8.51 1.85 -8.78
CA CYS A 100 9.95 1.96 -8.64
C CYS A 100 10.43 0.97 -7.59
N TYR A 101 11.68 0.55 -7.75
CA TYR A 101 12.42 -0.27 -6.83
C TYR A 101 13.62 0.52 -6.31
N ILE A 102 14.00 0.25 -5.08
CA ILE A 102 15.30 0.64 -4.56
C ILE A 102 16.27 -0.48 -4.92
N LYS A 103 17.32 -0.14 -5.66
CA LYS A 103 18.43 -1.04 -5.95
C LYS A 103 19.60 -0.65 -5.04
N ILE A 104 20.06 -1.57 -4.21
CA ILE A 104 21.28 -1.42 -3.40
C ILE A 104 22.35 -2.32 -4.00
N ASN A 105 23.42 -1.71 -4.50
CA ASN A 105 24.62 -2.40 -4.93
C ASN A 105 25.61 -2.44 -3.76
N LEU A 106 26.01 -3.64 -3.33
CA LEU A 106 27.01 -3.85 -2.29
C LEU A 106 28.39 -4.21 -2.86
N ASN A 107 28.51 -4.34 -4.19
CA ASN A 107 29.78 -4.65 -4.84
C ASN A 107 30.80 -3.55 -4.52
N GLU A 108 31.97 -3.96 -4.03
CA GLU A 108 33.07 -3.04 -3.71
C GLU A 108 33.48 -2.18 -4.90
N LYS A 109 33.29 -2.62 -6.14
CA LYS A 109 33.64 -1.80 -7.30
C LYS A 109 32.77 -0.56 -7.44
N ASN A 110 31.49 -0.63 -7.09
CA ASN A 110 30.54 0.45 -7.34
C ASN A 110 29.34 0.42 -6.38
N PRO A 111 29.54 0.61 -5.06
CA PRO A 111 28.46 0.51 -4.10
C PRO A 111 27.58 1.77 -4.16
N ASP A 112 26.27 1.61 -4.30
CA ASP A 112 25.34 2.73 -4.41
C ASP A 112 23.90 2.31 -4.08
N ILE A 113 23.06 3.31 -3.81
CA ILE A 113 21.62 3.17 -3.62
C ILE A 113 20.88 3.99 -4.69
N LEU A 114 20.16 3.28 -5.57
CA LEU A 114 19.54 3.84 -6.77
C LEU A 114 18.05 3.53 -6.81
N ILE A 115 17.32 4.32 -7.58
CA ILE A 115 15.91 4.06 -7.88
C ILE A 115 15.81 3.60 -9.33
N CYS A 116 15.28 2.41 -9.56
CA CYS A 116 15.05 1.85 -10.89
C CYS A 116 13.58 1.51 -11.11
N ASN A 117 13.18 1.39 -12.38
CA ASN A 117 11.83 1.00 -12.78
C ASN A 117 11.74 -0.50 -13.14
N GLU A 118 12.86 -1.21 -13.12
CA GLU A 118 12.97 -2.62 -13.50
C GLU A 118 13.57 -3.42 -12.35
N HIS A 119 13.00 -4.59 -12.09
CA HIS A 119 13.59 -5.60 -11.22
C HIS A 119 14.42 -6.54 -12.08
N LYS A 120 15.75 -6.37 -12.08
CA LYS A 120 16.66 -7.33 -12.72
C LYS A 120 17.22 -8.24 -11.65
N SER A 121 16.85 -9.50 -11.69
CA SER A 121 17.43 -10.55 -10.86
C SER A 121 18.90 -10.72 -11.27
N SER A 122 19.79 -9.97 -10.63
CA SER A 122 21.24 -10.06 -10.79
C SER A 122 21.84 -10.28 -9.41
N ASP A 123 22.70 -11.28 -9.27
CA ASP A 123 23.19 -11.76 -7.96
C ASP A 123 23.93 -10.70 -7.12
N GLU A 124 24.43 -9.62 -7.72
CA GLU A 124 25.20 -8.59 -7.03
C GLU A 124 24.37 -7.44 -6.42
N CYS A 125 23.06 -7.38 -6.67
CA CYS A 125 22.24 -6.24 -6.28
C CYS A 125 20.96 -6.66 -5.55
N ILE A 126 20.67 -5.98 -4.44
CA ILE A 126 19.47 -6.21 -3.64
C ILE A 126 18.40 -5.21 -4.04
N TYR A 127 17.19 -5.70 -4.29
CA TYR A 127 16.06 -4.87 -4.71
C TYR A 127 14.98 -4.83 -3.63
N PHE A 128 14.46 -3.64 -3.33
CA PHE A 128 13.33 -3.43 -2.44
C PHE A 128 12.21 -2.71 -3.19
N GLY A 129 11.00 -3.25 -3.13
CA GLY A 129 9.83 -2.70 -3.80
C GLY A 129 8.86 -3.81 -4.23
N PRO A 130 7.85 -3.48 -5.06
CA PRO A 130 7.63 -2.20 -5.74
C PRO A 130 7.07 -1.08 -4.84
N TYR A 131 7.37 0.18 -5.17
CA TYR A 131 6.81 1.39 -4.56
C TYR A 131 5.89 2.14 -5.53
N THR A 132 4.72 2.56 -5.04
CA THR A 132 3.63 3.16 -5.84
C THR A 132 3.80 4.64 -6.13
N ASN A 133 4.61 5.36 -5.36
CA ASN A 133 4.83 6.80 -5.54
C ASN A 133 6.31 7.13 -5.71
N LYS A 134 6.73 7.30 -6.97
CA LYS A 134 8.10 7.66 -7.36
C LYS A 134 8.62 8.92 -6.67
N ASN A 135 7.78 9.94 -6.50
CA ASN A 135 8.21 11.21 -5.92
C ASN A 135 8.43 11.08 -4.41
N THR A 136 7.53 10.39 -3.70
CA THR A 136 7.72 10.09 -2.27
C THR A 136 8.94 9.20 -2.06
N LEU A 137 9.13 8.18 -2.89
CA LEU A 137 10.32 7.32 -2.84
C LEU A 137 11.61 8.12 -3.05
N ARG A 138 11.67 8.98 -4.08
CA ARG A 138 12.83 9.85 -4.35
C ARG A 138 13.15 10.75 -3.17
N LYS A 139 12.15 11.41 -2.58
CA LYS A 139 12.33 12.23 -1.38
C LYS A 139 12.82 11.40 -0.20
N ALA A 140 12.27 10.21 0.02
CA ALA A 140 12.67 9.34 1.12
C ALA A 140 14.12 8.87 0.98
N ILE A 141 14.53 8.45 -0.23
CA ILE A 141 15.92 8.06 -0.50
C ILE A 141 16.85 9.26 -0.37
N GLN A 142 16.47 10.43 -0.88
CA GLN A 142 17.25 11.66 -0.73
C GLN A 142 17.50 11.98 0.75
N ASN A 143 16.43 11.97 1.58
CA ASN A 143 16.52 12.19 3.02
C ASN A 143 17.48 11.21 3.71
N ILE A 144 17.41 9.92 3.35
CA ILE A 144 18.32 8.90 3.88
C ILE A 144 19.75 9.18 3.44
N ARG A 145 19.97 9.55 2.16
CA ARG A 145 21.31 9.86 1.65
C ARG A 145 21.90 11.09 2.34
N GLU A 146 21.11 12.10 2.62
CA GLU A 146 21.54 13.28 3.38
C GLU A 146 21.91 12.93 4.82
N TYR A 147 21.06 12.16 5.52
CA TYR A 147 21.32 11.78 6.90
C TYR A 147 22.63 10.99 7.07
N PHE A 148 22.85 10.00 6.20
CA PHE A 148 24.06 9.17 6.24
C PHE A 148 25.25 9.79 5.50
N LYS A 149 25.07 10.96 4.88
CA LYS A 149 26.09 11.64 4.07
C LYS A 149 26.64 10.71 2.96
N ILE A 150 25.75 10.12 2.17
CA ILE A 150 26.08 9.21 1.06
C ILE A 150 25.61 9.76 -0.30
N ILE A 151 25.53 11.08 -0.45
CA ILE A 151 25.27 11.74 -1.75
C ILE A 151 26.58 11.79 -2.54
N CYS A 152 26.92 10.67 -3.18
CA CYS A 152 28.11 10.55 -4.02
C CYS A 152 27.76 10.73 -5.50
N ASN A 153 28.53 11.57 -6.22
CA ASN A 153 28.41 11.72 -7.68
C ASN A 153 29.27 10.71 -8.46
N ASN A 154 29.86 9.75 -7.76
CA ASN A 154 30.44 8.50 -8.26
C ASN A 154 31.23 8.62 -9.57
N ASN A 155 32.41 9.25 -9.49
CA ASN A 155 33.52 8.98 -10.41
C ASN A 155 34.59 8.31 -9.57
N LEU A 156 34.75 6.99 -9.77
CA LEU A 156 35.78 6.18 -9.12
C LEU A 156 37.14 6.79 -9.49
N GLN A 157 37.86 7.25 -8.46
CA GLN A 157 39.16 7.95 -8.51
C GLN A 157 39.08 9.43 -8.89
N LYS A 158 39.18 10.28 -7.86
CA LYS A 158 39.58 11.69 -7.99
C LYS A 158 40.76 11.95 -7.06
N THR A 159 41.74 12.70 -7.54
CA THR A 159 42.88 13.20 -6.76
C THR A 159 42.48 14.32 -5.80
N SER A 160 41.27 14.89 -5.95
CA SER A 160 40.74 16.00 -5.15
C SER A 160 39.35 15.74 -4.60
N SER A 161 39.04 16.39 -3.47
CA SER A 161 37.72 16.35 -2.84
C SER A 161 36.66 16.95 -3.76
N CYS A 162 35.50 16.29 -3.86
CA CYS A 162 34.38 16.78 -4.63
C CYS A 162 33.51 17.77 -3.82
N ILE A 163 32.69 18.57 -4.52
CA ILE A 163 31.80 19.55 -3.89
C ILE A 163 30.90 18.93 -2.80
N ASN A 164 30.35 17.72 -3.01
CA ASN A 164 29.49 17.08 -2.02
C ASN A 164 30.26 16.70 -0.74
N TYR A 165 31.54 16.35 -0.86
CA TYR A 165 32.39 16.10 0.30
C TYR A 165 32.66 17.40 1.06
N SER A 166 33.04 18.47 0.34
CA SER A 166 33.28 19.79 0.94
C SER A 166 32.04 20.39 1.61
N LEU A 167 30.84 20.11 1.09
CA LEU A 167 29.56 20.51 1.69
C LEU A 167 29.10 19.58 2.83
N GLY A 168 29.83 18.51 3.13
CA GLY A 168 29.47 17.54 4.17
C GLY A 168 28.30 16.62 3.83
N LEU A 169 27.93 16.52 2.55
CA LEU A 169 26.86 15.66 2.01
C LEU A 169 27.34 14.26 1.63
N CYS A 170 28.66 14.06 1.55
CA CYS A 170 29.32 12.80 1.23
C CYS A 170 30.44 12.50 2.23
N ILE A 171 30.55 11.26 2.69
CA ILE A 171 31.68 10.79 3.51
C ILE A 171 33.01 10.67 2.73
N GLY A 172 32.97 10.74 1.41
CA GLY A 172 34.19 10.73 0.59
C GLY A 172 34.74 9.35 0.29
N MET A 173 33.88 8.36 0.03
CA MET A 173 34.26 6.99 -0.36
C MET A 173 35.33 6.92 -1.47
N CYS A 174 35.38 7.91 -2.36
CA CYS A 174 36.36 7.96 -3.46
C CYS A 174 37.79 8.32 -3.01
N LEU A 175 38.00 8.74 -1.76
CA LEU A 175 39.30 9.24 -1.27
C LEU A 175 40.21 8.14 -0.73
N ASN A 176 39.65 7.13 -0.04
CA ASN A 176 40.41 5.99 0.49
C ASN A 176 39.51 4.78 0.78
N ASP A 177 40.16 3.61 0.95
CA ASP A 177 39.46 2.34 1.16
C ASP A 177 38.76 2.24 2.52
N THR A 178 39.23 2.95 3.55
CA THR A 178 38.58 2.95 4.87
C THR A 178 37.21 3.62 4.81
N LEU A 179 37.11 4.80 4.19
CA LEU A 179 35.86 5.52 3.98
C LEU A 179 34.93 4.74 3.04
N LYS A 180 35.49 3.99 2.10
CA LYS A 180 34.73 3.07 1.24
C LYS A 180 34.10 1.93 2.02
N LYS A 181 34.83 1.31 2.95
CA LYS A 181 34.26 0.29 3.86
C LYS A 181 33.13 0.88 4.71
N GLN A 182 33.31 2.08 5.27
CA GLN A 182 32.25 2.77 6.01
C GLN A 182 31.00 3.02 5.16
N TYR A 183 31.16 3.43 3.90
CA TYR A 183 30.03 3.59 2.97
C TYR A 183 29.26 2.29 2.77
N ILE A 184 29.97 1.18 2.54
CA ILE A 184 29.37 -0.14 2.36
C ILE A 184 28.66 -0.59 3.64
N ASP A 185 29.23 -0.34 4.82
CA ASP A 185 28.60 -0.70 6.09
C ASP A 185 27.33 0.11 6.36
N ILE A 186 27.27 1.38 5.96
CA ILE A 186 26.03 2.17 5.95
C ILE A 186 24.98 1.51 5.05
N LEU A 187 25.36 1.09 3.84
CA LEU A 187 24.44 0.40 2.93
C LEU A 187 23.93 -0.92 3.51
N LYS A 188 24.78 -1.70 4.18
CA LYS A 188 24.37 -2.92 4.90
C LYS A 188 23.37 -2.61 6.02
N ARG A 189 23.60 -1.54 6.80
CA ARG A 189 22.63 -1.08 7.81
C ARG A 189 21.28 -0.73 7.19
N LEU A 190 21.25 -0.10 6.02
CA LEU A 190 20.01 0.17 5.27
C LEU A 190 19.33 -1.12 4.79
N VAL A 191 20.10 -2.12 4.34
CA VAL A 191 19.56 -3.44 3.99
C VAL A 191 18.90 -4.11 5.20
N TYR A 192 19.54 -4.10 6.37
CA TYR A 192 18.95 -4.64 7.61
C TYR A 192 17.69 -3.90 8.03
N LEU A 193 17.67 -2.58 7.88
CA LEU A 193 16.51 -1.75 8.15
C LEU A 193 15.33 -2.09 7.24
N PHE A 194 15.56 -2.24 5.94
CA PHE A 194 14.52 -2.57 4.97
C PHE A 194 14.01 -4.02 5.11
N ASN A 195 14.88 -4.94 5.51
CA ASN A 195 14.48 -6.31 5.89
C ASN A 195 13.74 -6.36 7.25
N GLY A 196 13.79 -5.27 8.02
CA GLY A 196 13.14 -5.16 9.32
C GLY A 196 13.86 -5.88 10.47
N THR A 197 15.10 -6.33 10.26
CA THR A 197 15.91 -7.01 11.28
C THR A 197 16.53 -6.03 12.27
N ASP A 198 16.79 -4.79 11.85
CA ASP A 198 17.35 -3.75 12.71
C ASP A 198 16.54 -2.44 12.63
N LYS A 199 16.11 -1.93 13.79
CA LYS A 199 15.41 -0.65 13.94
C LYS A 199 16.25 0.40 14.67
N SER A 200 17.54 0.15 14.89
CA SER A 200 18.47 1.05 15.57
C SER A 200 18.47 2.45 14.96
N ILE A 201 18.42 2.55 13.62
CA ILE A 201 18.41 3.81 12.88
C ILE A 201 17.19 4.67 13.26
N LEU A 202 16.01 4.06 13.40
CA LEU A 202 14.81 4.80 13.80
C LEU A 202 14.95 5.36 15.21
N LYS A 203 15.42 4.52 16.15
CA LYS A 203 15.66 4.96 17.54
C LYS A 203 16.70 6.08 17.61
N GLU A 204 17.78 5.97 16.82
CA GLU A 204 18.82 6.99 16.73
C GLU A 204 18.25 8.34 16.23
N LEU A 205 17.42 8.29 15.18
CA LEU A 205 16.75 9.48 14.64
C LEU A 205 15.77 10.10 15.64
N GLU A 206 14.99 9.27 16.35
CA GLU A 206 14.05 9.73 17.39
C GLU A 206 14.78 10.43 18.53
N LEU A 207 15.86 9.85 19.04
CA LEU A 207 16.68 10.48 20.09
C LEU A 207 17.28 11.81 19.62
N LYS A 208 17.81 11.87 18.39
CA LYS A 208 18.35 13.11 17.82
C LYS A 208 17.28 14.20 17.62
N MET A 209 16.06 13.80 17.24
CA MET A 209 14.93 14.71 17.13
C MET A 209 14.56 15.31 18.49
N LEU A 210 14.48 14.47 19.52
CA LEU A 210 14.17 14.89 20.89
C LEU A 210 15.26 15.82 21.45
N ASP A 211 16.53 15.44 21.33
CA ASP A 211 17.67 16.28 21.76
C ASP A 211 17.69 17.65 21.05
N ALA A 212 17.42 17.68 19.74
CA ALA A 212 17.30 18.94 19.00
C ALA A 212 16.13 19.79 19.49
N SER A 213 15.00 19.17 19.84
CA SER A 213 13.83 19.86 20.39
C SER A 213 14.11 20.41 21.80
N GLU A 214 14.79 19.65 22.65
CA GLU A 214 15.20 20.08 24.00
C GLU A 214 16.17 21.28 23.95
N LYS A 215 17.02 21.32 22.91
CA LYS A 215 17.93 22.43 22.62
C LYS A 215 17.27 23.59 21.87
N PHE A 216 15.95 23.59 21.71
CA PHE A 216 15.17 24.60 20.96
C PHE A 216 15.60 24.76 19.49
N ASN A 217 16.27 23.77 18.90
CA ASN A 217 16.64 23.76 17.48
C ASN A 217 15.55 23.09 16.65
N PHE A 218 14.46 23.85 16.44
CA PHE A 218 13.27 23.34 15.77
C PHE A 218 13.49 22.99 14.29
N GLU A 219 14.41 23.66 13.59
CA GLU A 219 14.75 23.33 12.21
C GLU A 219 15.42 21.95 12.12
N ALA A 220 16.38 21.67 13.00
CA ALA A 220 17.02 20.36 13.06
C ALA A 220 16.01 19.27 13.48
N ALA A 221 15.16 19.53 14.48
CA ALA A 221 14.12 18.60 14.89
C ALA A 221 13.13 18.29 13.75
N ALA A 222 12.70 19.30 12.99
CA ALA A 222 11.86 19.12 11.82
C ALA A 222 12.54 18.25 10.75
N LYS A 223 13.84 18.46 10.52
CA LYS A 223 14.62 17.66 9.57
C LYS A 223 14.72 16.18 10.01
N TYR A 224 14.97 15.91 11.29
CA TYR A 224 14.94 14.53 11.83
C TYR A 224 13.56 13.89 11.75
N ARG A 225 12.49 14.63 12.04
CA ARG A 225 11.10 14.16 11.85
C ARG A 225 10.86 13.74 10.40
N ASP A 226 11.29 14.55 9.44
CA ASP A 226 11.11 14.27 8.02
C ASP A 226 11.94 13.04 7.57
N TYR A 227 13.09 12.78 8.21
CA TYR A 227 13.86 11.54 8.03
C TYR A 227 13.15 10.32 8.61
N ILE A 228 12.57 10.44 9.81
CA ILE A 228 11.78 9.37 10.44
C ILE A 228 10.58 9.01 9.56
N GLN A 229 9.86 10.01 9.05
CA GLN A 229 8.73 9.80 8.13
C GLN A 229 9.16 9.08 6.84
N ALA A 230 10.30 9.47 6.26
CA ALA A 230 10.87 8.81 5.09
C ALA A 230 11.19 7.33 5.37
N VAL A 231 11.87 7.03 6.47
CA VAL A 231 12.22 5.66 6.86
C VAL A 231 10.97 4.82 7.12
N ASN A 232 10.01 5.36 7.85
CA ASN A 232 8.74 4.68 8.13
C ASN A 232 7.95 4.37 6.85
N TYR A 233 7.93 5.28 5.87
CA TYR A 233 7.32 5.02 4.57
C TYR A 233 7.95 3.81 3.87
N LEU A 234 9.29 3.71 3.87
CA LEU A 234 10.00 2.60 3.22
C LEU A 234 9.75 1.27 3.93
N ILE A 235 9.84 1.25 5.27
CA ILE A 235 9.62 0.05 6.09
C ILE A 235 8.17 -0.41 5.99
N ASN A 236 7.20 0.51 6.00
CA ASN A 236 5.79 0.14 5.91
C ASN A 236 5.48 -0.58 4.60
N ASN A 237 6.04 -0.12 3.47
CA ASN A 237 5.87 -0.80 2.19
C ASN A 237 6.42 -2.24 2.24
N MET A 238 7.59 -2.45 2.86
CA MET A 238 8.15 -3.79 3.04
C MET A 238 7.30 -4.68 3.93
N LYS A 239 6.67 -4.13 4.99
CA LYS A 239 5.72 -4.86 5.83
C LYS A 239 4.49 -5.33 5.05
N VAL A 240 3.96 -4.50 4.14
CA VAL A 240 2.84 -4.90 3.26
C VAL A 240 3.23 -6.12 2.43
N LEU A 241 4.39 -6.05 1.76
CA LEU A 241 4.89 -7.13 0.91
C LEU A 241 5.11 -8.42 1.68
N LYS A 242 5.76 -8.32 2.85
CA LYS A 242 5.98 -9.47 3.73
C LYS A 242 4.66 -10.08 4.20
N PHE A 243 3.72 -9.24 4.63
CA PHE A 243 2.40 -9.69 5.09
C PHE A 243 1.66 -10.49 4.01
N VAL A 244 1.63 -10.00 2.76
CA VAL A 244 0.94 -10.70 1.67
C VAL A 244 1.66 -11.97 1.23
N LYS A 245 3.00 -12.01 1.30
CA LYS A 245 3.77 -13.24 1.04
C LYS A 245 3.54 -14.32 2.10
N GLU A 246 3.49 -13.94 3.37
CA GLU A 246 3.36 -14.88 4.50
C GLU A 246 1.91 -15.31 4.76
N ASN A 247 0.95 -14.42 4.53
CA ASN A 247 -0.45 -14.60 4.92
C ASN A 247 -1.35 -14.66 3.69
N LYS A 248 -1.33 -15.82 3.02
CA LYS A 248 -2.11 -16.04 1.81
C LYS A 248 -3.60 -16.10 2.11
N ASN A 249 -4.04 -17.00 2.98
CA ASN A 249 -5.48 -17.23 3.19
C ASN A 249 -5.98 -16.37 4.35
N ILE A 250 -6.77 -15.36 4.04
CA ILE A 250 -7.32 -14.41 5.01
C ILE A 250 -8.84 -14.51 4.97
N VAL A 251 -9.44 -14.73 6.13
CA VAL A 251 -10.88 -14.66 6.33
C VAL A 251 -11.18 -13.35 7.04
N LEU A 252 -12.03 -12.54 6.42
CA LEU A 252 -12.43 -11.23 6.92
C LEU A 252 -13.95 -11.21 7.08
N LEU A 253 -14.40 -10.81 8.27
CA LEU A 253 -15.80 -10.55 8.60
C LEU A 253 -15.98 -9.07 8.88
N GLU A 254 -16.91 -8.43 8.20
CA GLU A 254 -17.26 -7.03 8.41
C GLU A 254 -18.73 -6.90 8.79
N SER A 255 -19.02 -6.29 9.94
CA SER A 255 -20.40 -6.02 10.35
C SER A 255 -20.93 -4.78 9.62
N LEU A 256 -21.95 -4.97 8.78
CA LEU A 256 -22.63 -3.87 8.08
C LEU A 256 -23.62 -3.15 9.00
N ASN A 257 -24.29 -3.92 9.86
CA ASN A 257 -25.17 -3.49 10.93
C ASN A 257 -25.27 -4.63 11.98
N ASP A 258 -26.16 -4.49 12.96
CA ASP A 258 -26.28 -5.44 14.08
C ASP A 258 -26.76 -6.84 13.66
N SER A 259 -27.40 -6.98 12.50
CA SER A 259 -27.98 -8.25 12.04
C SER A 259 -27.38 -8.77 10.75
N VAL A 260 -26.47 -8.04 10.10
CA VAL A 260 -25.90 -8.41 8.80
C VAL A 260 -24.39 -8.31 8.85
N ILE A 261 -23.74 -9.44 8.58
CA ILE A 261 -22.30 -9.53 8.41
C ILE A 261 -21.98 -9.79 6.95
N LYS A 262 -20.81 -9.33 6.52
CA LYS A 262 -20.25 -9.65 5.22
C LYS A 262 -18.96 -10.45 5.38
N LEU A 263 -18.91 -11.61 4.73
CA LEU A 263 -17.73 -12.46 4.65
C LEU A 263 -16.91 -12.09 3.43
N PHE A 264 -15.59 -12.07 3.59
CA PHE A 264 -14.61 -12.03 2.53
C PHE A 264 -13.61 -13.17 2.73
N LEU A 265 -13.39 -13.95 1.69
CA LEU A 265 -12.28 -14.90 1.61
C LEU A 265 -11.25 -14.32 0.64
N ILE A 266 -10.07 -14.02 1.15
CA ILE A 266 -9.01 -13.33 0.42
C ILE A 266 -7.83 -14.28 0.32
N ASN A 267 -7.27 -14.40 -0.88
CA ASN A 267 -6.00 -15.07 -1.11
C ASN A 267 -4.95 -14.05 -1.58
N GLY A 268 -4.03 -13.71 -0.67
CA GLY A 268 -2.98 -12.70 -0.86
C GLY A 268 -3.54 -11.33 -1.20
N ASN A 269 -3.63 -11.04 -2.50
CA ASN A 269 -4.10 -9.76 -3.04
C ASN A 269 -5.47 -9.84 -3.75
N LYS A 270 -6.13 -11.00 -3.78
CA LYS A 270 -7.41 -11.21 -4.49
C LYS A 270 -8.52 -11.61 -3.53
N ILE A 271 -9.72 -11.06 -3.72
CA ILE A 271 -10.93 -11.62 -3.12
C ILE A 271 -11.36 -12.82 -3.95
N LEU A 272 -11.45 -13.99 -3.34
CA LEU A 272 -11.97 -15.21 -3.96
C LEU A 272 -13.48 -15.33 -3.79
N PHE A 273 -13.99 -14.83 -2.67
CA PHE A 273 -15.39 -14.92 -2.32
C PHE A 273 -15.82 -13.76 -1.44
N SER A 274 -17.03 -13.27 -1.68
CA SER A 274 -17.68 -12.31 -0.80
C SER A 274 -19.19 -12.51 -0.78
N GLU A 275 -19.78 -12.64 0.40
CA GLU A 275 -21.24 -12.81 0.54
C GLU A 275 -21.75 -12.19 1.85
N LYS A 276 -22.99 -11.71 1.82
CA LYS A 276 -23.70 -11.16 2.99
C LYS A 276 -24.52 -12.26 3.65
N TYR A 277 -24.43 -12.33 4.98
CA TYR A 277 -25.24 -13.21 5.79
C TYR A 277 -26.06 -12.41 6.79
N SER A 278 -27.36 -12.72 6.84
CA SER A 278 -28.29 -12.21 7.84
C SER A 278 -28.26 -13.13 9.06
N MET A 279 -27.89 -12.59 10.21
CA MET A 279 -27.87 -13.30 11.49
C MET A 279 -29.27 -13.66 11.98
N ASN A 280 -30.31 -12.98 11.47
CA ASN A 280 -31.70 -13.25 11.83
C ASN A 280 -32.25 -14.50 11.12
N ASP A 281 -31.71 -14.84 9.94
CA ASP A 281 -32.23 -15.91 9.08
C ASP A 281 -31.51 -17.26 9.29
N LEU A 282 -30.36 -17.25 9.97
CA LEU A 282 -29.48 -18.40 10.14
C LEU A 282 -29.12 -18.59 11.61
N ASN A 283 -29.30 -19.81 12.13
CA ASN A 283 -28.68 -20.20 13.39
C ASN A 283 -27.15 -20.10 13.25
N LEU A 284 -26.48 -19.56 14.28
CA LEU A 284 -25.03 -19.41 14.40
C LEU A 284 -24.26 -20.67 13.97
N GLU A 285 -24.69 -21.85 14.39
CA GLU A 285 -24.06 -23.11 14.02
C GLU A 285 -24.13 -23.40 12.51
N LYS A 286 -25.27 -23.08 11.88
CA LYS A 286 -25.45 -23.26 10.44
C LYS A 286 -24.59 -22.26 9.66
N LEU A 287 -24.49 -21.02 10.13
CA LEU A 287 -23.63 -20.00 9.54
C LEU A 287 -22.16 -20.43 9.59
N LYS A 288 -21.66 -20.90 10.74
CA LYS A 288 -20.28 -21.41 10.88
C LYS A 288 -20.01 -22.54 9.87
N LEU A 289 -20.96 -23.45 9.71
CA LEU A 289 -20.83 -24.57 8.79
C LEU A 289 -20.80 -24.11 7.32
N ILE A 290 -21.62 -23.12 6.95
CA ILE A 290 -21.59 -22.50 5.61
C ILE A 290 -20.24 -21.81 5.37
N ILE A 291 -19.78 -20.96 6.29
CA ILE A 291 -18.51 -20.25 6.17
C ILE A 291 -17.36 -21.26 6.03
N ARG A 292 -17.38 -22.33 6.84
CA ARG A 292 -16.39 -23.42 6.77
C ARG A 292 -16.39 -24.12 5.42
N ASN A 293 -17.56 -24.45 4.88
CA ASN A 293 -17.66 -25.08 3.57
C ASN A 293 -17.10 -24.17 2.47
N ASN A 294 -17.38 -22.87 2.53
CA ASN A 294 -16.82 -21.88 1.61
C ASN A 294 -15.30 -21.77 1.76
N ILE A 295 -14.77 -21.74 2.99
CA ILE A 295 -13.32 -21.75 3.25
C ILE A 295 -12.67 -22.97 2.58
N SER A 296 -13.22 -24.17 2.80
CA SER A 296 -12.70 -25.39 2.21
C SER A 296 -12.78 -25.35 0.67
N PHE A 297 -13.90 -24.91 0.11
CA PHE A 297 -14.08 -24.84 -1.34
C PHE A 297 -13.13 -23.84 -2.01
N TYR A 298 -13.05 -22.61 -1.49
CA TYR A 298 -12.31 -21.53 -2.12
C TYR A 298 -10.81 -21.59 -1.85
N PHE A 299 -10.34 -22.02 -0.68
CA PHE A 299 -8.90 -22.06 -0.39
C PHE A 299 -8.20 -23.37 -0.77
N ASN A 300 -8.92 -24.46 -1.04
CA ASN A 300 -8.30 -25.72 -1.50
C ASN A 300 -8.03 -25.78 -3.00
N ASN A 301 -8.35 -24.72 -3.74
CA ASN A 301 -8.18 -24.72 -5.18
C ASN A 301 -6.68 -24.77 -5.55
N GLU A 302 -6.27 -25.71 -6.41
CA GLU A 302 -4.85 -25.98 -6.68
C GLU A 302 -4.13 -24.79 -7.33
N ASP A 303 -4.86 -23.98 -8.09
CA ASP A 303 -4.35 -22.76 -8.73
C ASP A 303 -3.86 -21.70 -7.71
N LEU A 304 -4.24 -21.81 -6.44
CA LEU A 304 -3.85 -20.90 -5.36
C LEU A 304 -2.55 -21.30 -4.64
N LYS A 305 -1.99 -22.48 -4.96
CA LYS A 305 -0.77 -22.99 -4.32
C LYS A 305 0.50 -22.32 -4.84
N ASN A 306 0.43 -21.65 -5.99
CA ASN A 306 1.58 -20.96 -6.58
C ASN A 306 2.06 -19.81 -5.68
N PRO A 307 3.38 -19.57 -5.57
CA PRO A 307 3.90 -18.42 -4.84
C PRO A 307 3.38 -17.14 -5.49
N ILE A 308 2.77 -16.27 -4.67
CA ILE A 308 2.32 -14.96 -5.13
C ILE A 308 3.57 -14.10 -5.29
N GLU A 309 4.07 -14.00 -6.51
CA GLU A 309 4.98 -12.92 -6.85
C GLU A 309 4.19 -11.63 -6.82
N ILE A 310 4.37 -10.84 -5.75
CA ILE A 310 3.80 -9.50 -5.68
C ILE A 310 4.63 -8.62 -6.61
N GLY A 311 4.17 -8.57 -7.85
CA GLY A 311 4.70 -7.70 -8.87
C GLY A 311 4.15 -6.30 -8.73
N CYS A 312 4.51 -5.52 -9.74
CA CYS A 312 3.96 -4.21 -9.98
C CYS A 312 2.42 -4.23 -10.10
N GLU A 313 1.85 -5.28 -10.69
CA GLU A 313 0.41 -5.31 -10.98
C GLU A 313 -0.44 -5.61 -9.74
N GLU A 314 0.15 -6.18 -8.69
CA GLU A 314 -0.55 -6.69 -7.51
C GLU A 314 -0.42 -5.79 -6.27
N ILE A 315 0.50 -4.82 -6.31
CA ILE A 315 0.89 -4.04 -5.12
C ILE A 315 -0.21 -3.12 -4.61
N ASP A 316 -1.05 -2.58 -5.48
CA ASP A 316 -2.10 -1.65 -5.08
C ASP A 316 -3.19 -2.38 -4.27
N GLU A 317 -3.65 -3.54 -4.74
CA GLU A 317 -4.59 -4.41 -4.02
C GLU A 317 -3.99 -4.88 -2.70
N SER A 318 -2.71 -5.28 -2.72
CA SER A 318 -1.96 -5.68 -1.51
C SER A 318 -1.95 -4.57 -0.46
N GLN A 319 -1.71 -3.33 -0.89
CA GLN A 319 -1.73 -2.15 0.00
C GLN A 319 -3.13 -1.86 0.52
N ILE A 320 -4.15 -1.97 -0.33
CA ILE A 320 -5.56 -1.78 0.06
C ILE A 320 -5.94 -2.80 1.14
N ILE A 321 -5.69 -4.08 0.90
CA ILE A 321 -5.98 -5.17 1.85
C ILE A 321 -5.24 -4.97 3.16
N TYR A 322 -3.92 -4.78 3.11
CA TYR A 322 -3.13 -4.60 4.33
C TYR A 322 -3.61 -3.40 5.16
N THR A 323 -3.85 -2.26 4.51
CA THR A 323 -4.28 -1.04 5.19
C THR A 323 -5.66 -1.23 5.80
N TYR A 324 -6.56 -1.91 5.10
CA TYR A 324 -7.91 -2.20 5.60
C TYR A 324 -7.88 -3.10 6.83
N LEU A 325 -7.12 -4.20 6.78
CA LEU A 325 -7.00 -5.14 7.90
C LEU A 325 -6.34 -4.52 9.15
N LYS A 326 -5.40 -3.59 8.97
CA LYS A 326 -4.72 -2.92 10.09
C LYS A 326 -5.50 -1.76 10.68
N ASN A 327 -6.48 -1.23 9.95
CA ASN A 327 -7.27 -0.13 10.45
C ASN A 327 -8.33 -0.62 11.45
N LYS A 328 -8.02 -0.53 12.75
CA LYS A 328 -8.90 -0.95 13.85
C LYS A 328 -10.21 -0.16 13.97
N SER A 329 -10.39 0.93 13.19
CA SER A 329 -11.62 1.74 13.22
C SER A 329 -12.81 1.08 12.51
N ASN A 330 -12.55 0.04 11.72
CA ASN A 330 -13.60 -0.63 10.96
C ASN A 330 -14.16 -1.75 11.82
N ASN A 331 -15.47 -2.02 11.73
CA ASN A 331 -16.15 -3.16 12.36
C ASN A 331 -15.73 -4.49 11.71
N CYS A 332 -14.44 -4.63 11.41
CA CYS A 332 -13.84 -5.74 10.72
C CYS A 332 -13.06 -6.61 11.70
N LYS A 333 -13.30 -7.91 11.66
CA LYS A 333 -12.49 -8.90 12.35
C LYS A 333 -11.93 -9.86 11.29
N TYR A 334 -10.68 -10.23 11.43
CA TYR A 334 -10.05 -11.13 10.47
C TYR A 334 -9.14 -12.13 11.18
N PHE A 335 -8.93 -13.27 10.53
CA PHE A 335 -7.93 -14.25 10.90
C PHE A 335 -7.25 -14.81 9.65
N ILE A 336 -6.09 -15.40 9.86
CA ILE A 336 -5.27 -15.98 8.79
C ILE A 336 -5.30 -17.49 8.98
N ILE A 337 -5.53 -18.21 7.88
CA ILE A 337 -5.53 -19.67 7.86
C ILE A 337 -4.17 -20.13 7.32
N PRO A 338 -3.32 -20.76 8.16
CA PRO A 338 -2.12 -21.44 7.68
C PRO A 338 -2.47 -22.53 6.67
N GLU A 339 -1.66 -22.71 5.62
CA GLU A 339 -1.89 -23.75 4.61
C GLU A 339 -2.00 -25.16 5.24
N ARG A 340 -1.26 -25.44 6.32
CA ARG A 340 -1.33 -26.71 7.07
C ARG A 340 -2.71 -27.01 7.70
N TRP A 341 -3.55 -26.00 7.91
CA TRP A 341 -4.91 -26.20 8.43
C TRP A 341 -5.89 -26.60 7.32
N LEU A 342 -5.53 -26.35 6.07
CA LEU A 342 -6.31 -26.79 4.93
C LEU A 342 -6.14 -28.31 4.78
N ASN A 343 -7.25 -29.05 4.74
CA ASN A 343 -7.32 -30.50 4.53
C ASN A 343 -6.86 -31.41 5.69
N THR A 344 -6.73 -30.91 6.93
CA THR A 344 -6.43 -31.75 8.10
C THR A 344 -7.58 -31.75 9.12
N PRO A 345 -7.92 -32.90 9.74
CA PRO A 345 -8.91 -33.01 10.83
C PRO A 345 -8.71 -31.95 11.93
N ASP A 346 -7.47 -31.79 12.39
CA ASP A 346 -7.11 -30.80 13.42
C ASP A 346 -7.21 -29.37 12.89
N GLY A 347 -6.87 -29.15 11.61
CA GLY A 347 -7.06 -27.86 10.93
C GLY A 347 -8.52 -27.41 10.89
N TYR A 348 -9.45 -28.35 10.70
CA TYR A 348 -10.89 -28.05 10.72
C TYR A 348 -11.34 -27.54 12.09
N MET A 349 -10.91 -28.18 13.18
CA MET A 349 -11.24 -27.74 14.54
C MET A 349 -10.63 -26.38 14.86
N ASN A 350 -9.41 -26.11 14.39
CA ASN A 350 -8.77 -24.80 14.57
C ASN A 350 -9.53 -23.69 13.85
N ILE A 351 -10.02 -23.92 12.63
CA ILE A 351 -10.83 -22.94 11.88
C ILE A 351 -12.14 -22.65 12.61
N LEU A 352 -12.83 -23.68 13.11
CA LEU A 352 -14.07 -23.50 13.87
C LEU A 352 -13.84 -22.70 15.16
N ASN A 353 -12.78 -23.01 15.91
CA ASN A 353 -12.41 -22.27 17.11
C ASN A 353 -12.10 -20.79 16.83
N GLU A 354 -11.47 -20.46 15.71
CA GLU A 354 -11.24 -19.07 15.30
C GLU A 354 -12.54 -18.38 14.87
N LEU A 355 -13.42 -19.07 14.14
CA LEU A 355 -14.74 -18.55 13.81
C LEU A 355 -15.58 -18.28 15.07
N ASP A 356 -15.49 -19.13 16.08
CA ASP A 356 -16.15 -18.92 17.37
C ASP A 356 -15.71 -17.60 17.99
N LYS A 357 -14.40 -17.34 18.10
CA LYS A 357 -13.88 -16.08 18.65
C LYS A 357 -14.34 -14.84 17.87
N LEU A 358 -14.56 -14.98 16.57
CA LEU A 358 -14.94 -13.86 15.71
C LEU A 358 -16.43 -13.54 15.80
N ILE A 359 -17.27 -14.56 15.93
CA ILE A 359 -18.72 -14.44 15.90
C ILE A 359 -19.30 -14.25 17.31
N SER A 360 -18.59 -14.65 18.38
CA SER A 360 -19.06 -14.62 19.78
C SER A 360 -19.03 -13.24 20.48
N ILE A 361 -19.31 -12.14 19.78
CA ILE A 361 -19.50 -10.82 20.42
C ILE A 361 -20.78 -10.16 19.92
#